data_AF-A0A530BH85-F1
#
_entry.id   AF-A0A530BH85-F1
#
_cell.length_a   1.000
_cell.length_b   1.000
_cell.length_c   1.000
_cell.angle_alpha   90.00
_cell.angle_beta   90.00
_cell.angle_gamma   90.00
#
_symmetry.space_group_name_H-M   'P 1'
#
loop_
_entity.id
_entity.type
_entity.pdbx_description
1 polymer ?
#
loop_
_entity_poly.entity_id
_entity_poly.type
_entity_poly.pdbx_seq_one_letter_code
_entity_poly.pdbx_strand_id
1 'polypeptide(L)' 'DNADYDKLAIDRSLRTIEAVNGDEAKVVVAFVVEGHQHRLEWKLKKVGGAWKVTDLLSVTGEWALSQYQCE' A
#
# COMPACT_ATOMS: atom_id res chain seq x y z
N ASP A 1 1.00 5.15 -12.94
CA ASP A 1 0.98 6.16 -11.88
C ASP A 1 2.38 6.73 -11.74
N ASN A 2 2.64 7.88 -12.36
CA ASN A 2 3.93 8.59 -12.36
C ASN A 2 3.64 10.07 -12.13
N ALA A 3 2.87 10.37 -11.08
CA ALA A 3 2.74 11.73 -10.62
C ALA A 3 4.02 12.15 -9.91
N ASP A 4 4.47 13.37 -10.21
CA ASP A 4 5.71 13.95 -9.70
C ASP A 4 5.47 14.38 -8.24
N TYR A 5 5.84 13.52 -7.31
CA TYR A 5 5.63 13.75 -5.88
C TYR A 5 6.94 14.15 -5.19
N ASP A 6 6.85 15.12 -4.27
CA ASP A 6 7.94 15.43 -3.37
C ASP A 6 8.21 14.24 -2.43
N LYS A 7 9.21 13.43 -2.79
CA LYS A 7 9.66 12.28 -2.01
C LYS A 7 10.00 12.65 -0.56
N LEU A 8 10.58 13.83 -0.32
CA LEU A 8 10.91 14.29 1.03
C LEU A 8 9.65 14.54 1.87
N ALA A 9 8.56 15.02 1.26
CA ALA A 9 7.28 15.20 1.94
C ALA A 9 6.66 13.85 2.33
N ILE A 10 6.72 12.86 1.44
CA ILE A 10 6.27 11.49 1.73
C ILE A 10 7.13 10.88 2.84
N ASP A 11 8.46 10.89 2.71
CA ASP A 11 9.38 10.25 3.66
C ASP A 11 9.21 10.79 5.09
N ARG A 12 8.90 12.08 5.26
CA ARG A 12 8.67 12.70 6.58
C ARG A 12 7.38 12.21 7.26
N SER A 13 6.35 11.94 6.46
CA SER A 13 5.00 11.61 6.94
C SER A 13 4.69 10.11 6.89
N LEU A 14 5.49 9.32 6.17
CA LEU A 14 5.29 7.90 5.98
C LEU A 14 5.28 7.16 7.32
N ARG A 15 4.22 6.39 7.55
CA ARG A 15 4.07 5.48 8.69
C ARG A 15 3.58 4.13 8.18
N THR A 16 4.16 3.06 8.71
CA THR A 16 3.79 1.70 8.37
C THR A 16 3.41 0.92 9.62
N ILE A 17 2.38 0.09 9.49
CA ILE A 17 2.02 -0.94 10.48
C ILE A 17 1.92 -2.25 9.73
N GLU A 18 2.60 -3.27 10.24
CA GLU A 18 2.63 -4.60 9.64
C GLU A 18 2.02 -5.65 10.57
N ALA A 19 1.32 -6.61 9.97
CA ALA A 19 0.82 -7.79 10.63
C ALA A 19 1.14 -9.01 9.75
N VAL A 20 1.88 -9.97 10.30
CA VAL A 20 2.28 -11.21 9.61
C VAL A 20 1.55 -12.40 10.23
N ASN A 21 0.95 -13.24 9.38
CA ASN A 21 0.29 -14.48 9.76
C ASN A 21 0.72 -15.61 8.82
N GLY A 22 1.74 -16.37 9.21
CA GLY A 22 2.30 -17.45 8.40
C GLY A 22 2.85 -16.93 7.06
N ASP A 23 2.22 -17.36 5.96
CA ASP A 23 2.56 -16.96 4.59
C ASP A 23 1.72 -15.80 4.07
N GLU A 24 0.92 -15.16 4.93
CA GLU A 24 0.16 -13.96 4.61
C GLU A 24 0.68 -12.78 5.45
N ALA A 25 0.68 -11.59 4.85
CA ALA A 25 0.97 -10.36 5.59
C ALA A 25 0.08 -9.23 5.11
N LYS A 26 -0.17 -8.30 6.02
CA LYS A 26 -0.85 -7.05 5.74
C LYS A 26 0.06 -5.90 6.16
N VAL A 27 0.23 -4.92 5.28
CA VAL A 27 0.94 -3.67 5.57
C VAL A 27 -0.02 -2.51 5.36
N VAL A 28 -0.29 -1.75 6.42
CA VAL A 28 -1.01 -0.48 6.33
C VAL A 28 0.01 0.63 6.20
N VAL A 29 -0.11 1.43 5.15
CA VAL A 29 0.76 2.57 4.85
C VAL A 29 -0.07 3.84 4.96
N ALA A 30 0.41 4.81 5.73
CA ALA A 30 -0.19 6.13 5.83
C ALA A 30 0.88 7.19 5.52
N PHE A 31 0.52 8.20 4.74
CA PHE A 31 1.40 9.32 4.40
C PHE A 31 0.58 10.56 4.04
N VAL A 32 1.24 11.71 3.95
CA VAL A 32 0.63 13.00 3.62
C VAL A 32 1.31 13.58 2.38
N VAL A 33 0.53 13.98 1.40
CA VAL A 33 0.98 14.70 0.19
C VAL A 33 0.10 15.94 0.03
N GLU A 34 0.72 17.11 -0.14
CA GLU A 34 0.00 18.39 -0.32
C GLU A 34 -1.07 18.68 0.75
N GLY A 35 -0.84 18.21 1.98
CA GLY A 35 -1.80 18.36 3.10
C GLY A 35 -2.93 17.32 3.12
N HIS A 36 -3.01 16.45 2.12
CA HIS A 36 -3.97 15.36 2.03
C HIS A 36 -3.40 14.08 2.63
N GLN A 37 -4.17 13.46 3.52
CA GLN A 37 -3.82 12.16 4.09
C GLN A 37 -4.19 11.05 3.10
N HIS A 38 -3.27 10.13 2.91
CA HIS A 38 -3.44 8.92 2.12
C HIS A 38 -3.27 7.71 3.02
N ARG A 39 -4.13 6.70 2.83
CA ARG A 39 -4.01 5.42 3.52
C ARG A 39 -4.20 4.27 2.54
N LEU A 40 -3.16 3.43 2.45
CA LEU A 40 -3.15 2.23 1.64
C LEU A 40 -3.06 0.99 2.54
N GLU A 41 -3.74 -0.08 2.15
CA GLU A 41 -3.54 -1.41 2.71
C GLU A 41 -2.98 -2.30 1.61
N TRP A 42 -1.84 -2.93 1.89
CA TRP A 42 -1.20 -3.90 1.01
C TRP A 42 -1.41 -5.29 1.59
N LYS A 43 -1.92 -6.20 0.77
CA LYS A 43 -1.99 -7.62 1.09
C LYS A 43 -0.83 -8.31 0.41
N LEU A 44 -0.13 -9.16 1.16
CA LEU A 44 1.02 -9.89 0.68
C LEU A 44 0.88 -11.39 0.94
N LYS A 45 1.47 -12.18 0.06
CA LYS A 45 1.63 -13.62 0.23
C LYS A 45 3.08 -14.03 0.00
N LYS A 46 3.58 -14.95 0.81
CA LYS A 46 4.91 -15.53 0.62
C LYS A 46 4.84 -16.60 -0.45
N VAL A 47 5.62 -16.45 -1.52
CA VAL A 47 5.72 -17.38 -2.65
C VAL A 47 7.20 -17.63 -2.93
N GLY A 48 7.64 -18.87 -2.82
CA GLY A 48 9.05 -19.23 -3.01
C GLY A 48 9.99 -18.53 -2.01
N GLY A 49 9.54 -18.31 -0.78
CA GLY A 49 10.31 -17.63 0.27
C GLY A 49 10.30 -16.10 0.19
N ALA A 50 9.73 -15.50 -0.86
CA ALA A 50 9.65 -14.06 -1.05
C ALA A 50 8.23 -13.54 -0.87
N TRP A 51 8.07 -12.39 -0.23
CA TRP A 51 6.79 -11.69 -0.18
C TRP A 51 6.43 -11.10 -1.54
N LYS A 52 5.19 -11.34 -1.98
CA LYS A 52 4.60 -10.80 -3.20
C LYS A 52 3.36 -10.03 -2.82
N VAL A 53 3.18 -8.84 -3.40
CA VAL A 53 1.93 -8.08 -3.26
C VAL A 53 0.84 -8.82 -4.03
N THR A 54 -0.25 -9.17 -3.36
CA THR A 54 -1.40 -9.85 -3.96
C THR A 54 -2.56 -8.90 -4.18
N ASP A 55 -2.65 -7.82 -3.41
CA ASP A 55 -3.67 -6.79 -3.59
C ASP A 55 -3.22 -5.46 -2.97
N LEU A 56 -3.77 -4.36 -3.49
CA LEU A 56 -3.56 -3.00 -3.01
C LEU A 56 -4.93 -2.34 -2.84
N LEU A 57 -5.26 -1.93 -1.62
CA LEU A 57 -6.47 -1.19 -1.32
C LEU A 57 -6.12 0.26 -0.98
N SER A 58 -6.76 1.21 -1.64
CA SER A 58 -6.79 2.59 -1.19
C SER A 58 -7.99 2.77 -0.26
N VAL A 59 -7.71 2.97 1.02
CA VAL A 59 -8.77 3.24 2.01
C VAL A 59 -9.34 4.64 1.78
N THR A 60 -8.47 5.61 1.49
CA THR A 60 -8.88 7.01 1.27
C THR A 60 -9.57 7.22 -0.07
N GLY A 61 -9.22 6.42 -1.09
CA GLY A 61 -9.85 6.47 -2.40
C GLY A 61 -10.95 5.43 -2.62
N GLU A 62 -11.27 4.63 -1.60
CA GLU A 62 -12.30 3.58 -1.62
C GLU A 62 -12.22 2.61 -2.81
N TRP A 63 -11.01 2.26 -3.26
CA TRP A 63 -10.78 1.33 -4.38
C TRP A 63 -9.81 0.20 -4.02
N ALA A 64 -9.91 -0.95 -4.70
CA ALA A 64 -8.96 -2.05 -4.59
C ALA A 64 -8.43 -2.44 -5.98
N LEU A 65 -7.13 -2.71 -6.10
CA LEU A 65 -6.52 -3.09 -7.38
C LEU A 65 -7.15 -4.39 -7.91
N SER A 66 -7.48 -5.32 -7.04
CA SER A 66 -8.20 -6.55 -7.38
C SER A 66 -9.57 -6.33 -8.06
N GLN A 67 -10.17 -5.15 -7.96
CA GLN A 67 -11.40 -4.80 -8.68
C GLN A 67 -11.14 -4.47 -10.16
N TYR A 68 -9.93 -4.05 -10.49
CA TYR A 68 -9.52 -3.75 -11.85
C TYR A 68 -8.82 -5.00 -12.43
N GLN A 69 -9.61 -5.98 -12.87
CA GLN A 69 -9.08 -7.12 -13.61
C GLN A 69 -8.73 -6.66 -15.04
N CYS A 70 -7.52 -6.99 -15.50
CA CYS A 70 -7.20 -6.87 -16.92
C CYS A 70 -7.98 -7.96 -17.69
N GLU A 71 -8.74 -7.54 -18.70
CA GLU A 71 -9.24 -8.42 -19.76
C GLU A 71 -8.10 -8.86 -20.69
#